data_AF-A0A8T4QTT7-F1
#
_entry.id   AF-A0A8T4QTT7-F1
#
_cell.length_a   1.000
_cell.length_b   1.000
_cell.length_c   1.000
_cell.angle_alpha   90.00
_cell.angle_beta   90.00
_cell.angle_gamma   90.00
#
_symmetry.space_group_name_H-M   'P 1'
#
loop_
_entity.id
_entity.type
_entity.pdbx_description
1 polymer ?
#
loop_
_entity_poly.entity_id
_entity_poly.type
_entity_poly.pdbx_seq_one_letter_code
_entity_poly.pdbx_strand_id
1 'polypeptide(L)'
;MNKYLQSYLHSFHAGKEFWYHLLIDIITTGLIGSLLYIFNTILNAQMARVTGGKSVEQLRTALLAGSLEYNQAFASNFKVFVVLFIGGLIIAILGVFIILGVSRAKIWSSLMKEQHQKLLWGKWSLLLFLLTLSAIPYLLLVALFRLLLNPLLSTVLLSQIFNAFFFLLFVLFMVLVKYSFVEKKKVWEAIGYSFFLIKHHFSALLKSFIFIILTSVILSFFFYLLEITLLKYQSELTLAFINLGFFLVLLAWMRRFLISVLERPSNL
;
A
#
# COMPACT_ATOMS: atom_id res chain seq x y z
N MET A 1 9.78 -26.75 22.50
CA MET A 1 9.78 -25.35 22.02
C MET A 1 8.42 -25.04 21.39
N ASN A 2 7.82 -23.88 21.67
CA ASN A 2 6.51 -23.52 21.12
C ASN A 2 6.58 -23.52 19.56
N LYS A 3 5.72 -24.31 18.90
CA LYS A 3 5.72 -24.48 17.44
C LYS A 3 5.53 -23.15 16.69
N TYR A 4 4.83 -22.17 17.29
CA TYR A 4 4.66 -20.83 16.73
C TYR A 4 5.95 -20.01 16.80
N LEU A 5 6.68 -20.12 17.91
CA LEU A 5 8.00 -19.49 18.07
C LEU A 5 8.99 -20.07 17.06
N GLN A 6 8.95 -21.39 16.82
CA GLN A 6 9.80 -22.01 15.80
C GLN A 6 9.46 -21.53 14.38
N SER A 7 8.17 -21.42 14.01
CA SER A 7 7.77 -20.79 12.74
C SER A 7 8.28 -19.36 12.62
N TYR A 8 8.10 -18.59 13.69
CA TYR A 8 8.51 -17.20 13.75
C TYR A 8 10.02 -17.05 13.56
N LEU A 9 10.85 -17.85 14.24
CA LEU A 9 12.30 -17.80 14.07
C LEU A 9 12.74 -18.31 12.69
N HIS A 10 12.05 -19.34 12.17
CA HIS A 10 12.36 -19.87 10.84
C HIS A 10 11.99 -18.91 9.71
N SER A 11 10.96 -18.07 9.88
CA SER A 11 10.54 -17.11 8.86
C SER A 11 11.58 -16.02 8.57
N PHE A 12 12.52 -15.78 9.50
CA PHE A 12 13.66 -14.87 9.30
C PHE A 12 14.77 -15.43 8.42
N HIS A 13 14.78 -16.74 8.10
CA HIS A 13 15.83 -17.31 7.25
C HIS A 13 15.64 -16.84 5.80
N ALA A 14 16.30 -15.76 5.39
CA ALA A 14 16.15 -15.13 4.08
C ALA A 14 16.65 -16.04 2.92
N GLY A 15 15.78 -16.95 2.48
CA GLY A 15 16.04 -17.81 1.31
C GLY A 15 15.88 -17.05 -0.02
N LYS A 16 16.19 -17.73 -1.13
CA LYS A 16 16.07 -17.17 -2.48
C LYS A 16 14.67 -16.62 -2.78
N GLU A 17 13.62 -17.26 -2.28
CA GLU A 17 12.23 -16.83 -2.46
C GLU A 17 11.94 -15.48 -1.80
N PHE A 18 12.47 -15.24 -0.59
CA PHE A 18 12.30 -13.97 0.12
C PHE A 18 12.86 -12.80 -0.70
N TRP A 19 14.10 -12.94 -1.17
CA TRP A 19 14.77 -11.92 -1.97
C TRP A 19 14.08 -11.71 -3.32
N TYR A 20 13.60 -12.79 -3.95
CA TYR A 20 12.83 -12.70 -5.18
C TYR A 20 11.53 -11.89 -5.00
N HIS A 21 10.76 -12.15 -3.94
CA HIS A 21 9.52 -11.38 -3.68
C HIS A 21 9.81 -9.93 -3.29
N LEU A 22 10.85 -9.69 -2.50
CA LEU A 22 11.28 -8.34 -2.13
C LEU A 22 11.70 -7.55 -3.37
N LEU A 23 12.47 -8.16 -4.29
CA LEU A 23 12.88 -7.53 -5.54
C LEU A 23 11.67 -7.17 -6.40
N ILE A 24 10.68 -8.06 -6.51
CA ILE A 24 9.43 -7.76 -7.22
C ILE A 24 8.75 -6.56 -6.59
N ASP A 25 8.61 -6.51 -5.26
CA ASP A 25 7.98 -5.38 -4.57
C ASP A 25 8.75 -4.07 -4.81
N ILE A 26 10.08 -4.08 -4.76
CA ILE A 26 10.92 -2.89 -5.05
C ILE A 26 10.70 -2.41 -6.48
N ILE A 27 10.81 -3.29 -7.48
CA ILE A 27 10.60 -2.93 -8.89
C ILE A 27 9.18 -2.40 -9.10
N THR A 28 8.18 -3.06 -8.52
CA THR A 28 6.77 -2.66 -8.62
C THR A 28 6.56 -1.25 -8.07
N THR A 29 7.16 -0.97 -6.91
CA THR A 29 7.05 0.32 -6.22
C THR A 29 7.79 1.41 -7.01
N GLY A 30 8.97 1.11 -7.55
CA GLY A 30 9.71 2.02 -8.43
C GLY A 30 8.96 2.35 -9.73
N LEU A 31 8.31 1.35 -10.35
CA LEU A 31 7.48 1.57 -11.55
C LEU A 31 6.26 2.45 -11.25
N ILE A 32 5.57 2.20 -10.13
CA ILE A 32 4.44 3.05 -9.68
C ILE A 32 4.92 4.47 -9.40
N GLY A 33 6.01 4.63 -8.65
CA GLY A 33 6.59 5.93 -8.36
C GLY A 33 6.98 6.69 -9.63
N SER A 34 7.59 6.01 -10.59
CA SER A 34 7.97 6.59 -11.89
C SER A 34 6.75 7.02 -12.70
N LEU A 35 5.70 6.19 -12.76
CA LEU A 35 4.45 6.51 -13.43
C LEU A 35 3.82 7.78 -12.86
N LEU A 36 3.72 7.87 -11.53
CA LEU A 36 3.15 9.03 -10.84
C LEU A 36 4.03 10.28 -10.99
N TYR A 37 5.35 10.11 -10.95
CA TYR A 37 6.30 11.21 -11.17
C TYR A 37 6.17 11.79 -12.58
N ILE A 38 6.14 10.95 -13.61
CA ILE A 38 5.95 11.38 -15.00
C ILE A 38 4.61 12.12 -15.15
N PHE A 39 3.54 11.56 -14.59
CA PHE A 39 2.23 12.20 -14.62
C PHE A 39 2.24 13.58 -13.94
N ASN A 40 2.81 13.67 -12.74
CA ASN A 40 2.96 14.94 -12.02
C ASN A 40 3.78 15.97 -12.81
N THR A 41 4.88 15.56 -13.45
CA THR A 41 5.70 16.45 -14.29
C THR A 41 4.91 17.00 -15.48
N ILE A 42 4.12 16.16 -16.16
CA ILE A 42 3.24 16.59 -17.26
C ILE A 42 2.20 17.59 -16.76
N LEU A 43 1.56 17.33 -15.62
CA LEU A 43 0.57 18.24 -15.04
C LEU A 43 1.18 19.58 -14.64
N ASN A 44 2.35 19.59 -14.01
CA ASN A 44 3.03 20.81 -13.60
C ASN A 44 3.46 21.64 -14.81
N ALA A 45 3.97 21.00 -15.86
CA ALA A 45 4.30 21.69 -17.11
C ALA A 45 3.08 22.33 -17.76
N GLN A 46 1.92 21.65 -17.75
CA GLN A 46 0.68 22.22 -18.28
C GLN A 46 0.08 23.30 -17.38
N MET A 47 0.15 23.12 -16.07
CA MET A 47 -0.30 24.14 -15.12
C MET A 47 0.52 25.42 -15.26
N ALA A 48 1.84 25.30 -15.43
CA ALA A 48 2.70 26.46 -15.69
C ALA A 48 2.33 27.20 -17.00
N ARG A 49 1.89 26.47 -18.03
CA ARG A 49 1.39 27.08 -19.28
C ARG A 49 0.05 27.78 -19.10
N VAL A 50 -0.85 27.19 -18.30
CA VAL A 50 -2.16 27.78 -17.99
C VAL A 50 -2.00 29.06 -17.16
N THR A 51 -1.14 29.04 -16.14
CA THR A 51 -0.97 30.20 -15.26
C THR A 51 0.00 31.24 -15.81
N GLY A 52 0.87 30.87 -16.75
CA GLY A 52 1.96 31.72 -17.20
C GLY A 52 2.91 32.12 -16.06
N GLY A 53 3.01 31.28 -15.02
CA GLY A 53 3.80 31.56 -13.81
C GLY A 53 3.19 32.62 -12.87
N LYS A 54 1.98 33.10 -13.14
CA LYS A 54 1.29 34.08 -12.28
C LYS A 54 0.76 33.44 -11.00
N SER A 55 0.76 34.20 -9.92
CA SER A 55 0.05 33.82 -8.69
C SER A 55 -1.46 33.81 -8.91
N VAL A 56 -2.21 33.17 -8.01
CA VAL A 56 -3.69 33.10 -8.08
C VAL A 56 -4.30 34.50 -8.16
N GLU A 57 -3.77 35.45 -7.40
CA GLU A 57 -4.28 36.83 -7.33
C GLU A 57 -3.96 37.62 -8.60
N GLN A 58 -2.76 37.43 -9.16
CA GLN A 58 -2.40 38.00 -10.45
C GLN A 58 -3.25 37.42 -11.58
N LEU A 59 -3.54 36.11 -11.51
CA LEU A 59 -4.39 35.42 -12.46
C LEU A 59 -5.82 35.95 -12.41
N ARG A 60 -6.37 36.12 -11.20
CA ARG A 60 -7.70 36.69 -10.97
C ARG A 60 -7.81 38.09 -11.55
N THR A 61 -6.87 38.97 -11.23
CA THR A 61 -6.86 40.33 -11.77
C THR A 61 -6.72 40.33 -13.29
N ALA A 62 -5.86 39.46 -13.85
CA ALA A 62 -5.69 39.34 -15.29
C ALA A 62 -6.94 38.80 -16.01
N LEU A 63 -7.76 37.96 -15.38
CA LEU A 63 -9.00 37.45 -15.96
C LEU A 63 -10.14 38.48 -15.88
N LEU A 64 -10.21 39.24 -14.79
CA LEU A 64 -11.24 40.27 -14.59
C LEU A 64 -10.98 41.53 -15.42
N ALA A 65 -9.71 41.93 -15.57
CA ALA A 65 -9.31 43.11 -16.33
C ALA A 65 -8.82 42.78 -17.75
N GLY A 66 -8.72 41.50 -18.10
CA GLY A 66 -8.17 41.03 -19.37
C GLY A 66 -9.08 41.27 -20.56
N SER A 67 -8.49 41.26 -21.76
CA SER A 67 -9.25 41.28 -23.01
C SER A 67 -10.02 39.97 -23.21
N LEU A 68 -11.06 40.03 -24.06
CA LEU A 68 -11.82 38.84 -24.46
C LEU A 68 -10.90 37.75 -25.03
N GLU A 69 -9.92 38.13 -25.85
CA GLU A 69 -8.95 37.22 -26.46
C GLU A 69 -8.11 36.48 -25.40
N TYR A 70 -7.64 37.19 -24.38
CA TYR A 70 -6.89 36.58 -23.28
C TYR A 70 -7.75 35.56 -22.52
N ASN A 71 -8.99 35.93 -22.20
CA ASN A 71 -9.92 35.06 -21.48
C ASN A 71 -10.30 33.81 -22.29
N GLN A 72 -10.44 33.93 -23.61
CA GLN A 72 -10.67 32.79 -24.50
C GLN A 72 -9.45 31.85 -24.58
N ALA A 73 -8.25 32.41 -24.71
CA ALA A 73 -7.01 31.62 -24.73
C ALA A 73 -6.81 30.87 -23.39
N PHE A 74 -7.05 31.56 -22.27
CA PHE A 74 -7.02 30.95 -20.94
C PHE A 74 -8.02 29.81 -20.81
N ALA A 75 -9.29 30.02 -21.20
CA ALA A 75 -10.33 29.00 -21.13
C ALA A 75 -9.97 27.76 -21.98
N SER A 76 -9.39 27.97 -23.17
CA SER A 76 -8.93 26.88 -24.04
C SER A 76 -7.80 26.06 -23.39
N ASN A 77 -6.77 26.73 -22.87
CA ASN A 77 -5.66 26.07 -22.18
C ASN A 77 -6.13 25.34 -20.91
N PHE A 78 -7.03 25.95 -20.15
CA PHE A 78 -7.61 25.35 -18.96
C PHE A 78 -8.44 24.11 -19.30
N LYS A 79 -9.22 24.15 -20.39
CA LYS A 79 -9.95 22.97 -20.88
C LYS A 79 -9.00 21.82 -21.22
N VAL A 80 -7.89 22.10 -21.91
CA VAL A 80 -6.86 21.09 -22.22
C VAL A 80 -6.26 20.52 -20.94
N PHE A 81 -5.93 21.38 -19.97
CA PHE A 81 -5.44 20.94 -18.66
C PHE A 81 -6.42 20.01 -17.95
N VAL A 82 -7.72 20.36 -17.90
CA VAL A 82 -8.76 19.53 -17.26
C VAL A 82 -8.87 18.16 -17.94
N VAL A 83 -8.82 18.12 -19.28
CA VAL A 83 -8.86 16.86 -20.04
C VAL A 83 -7.62 16.01 -19.73
N LEU A 84 -6.42 16.59 -19.73
CA LEU A 84 -5.18 15.90 -19.38
C LEU A 84 -5.17 15.43 -17.93
N PHE A 85 -5.72 16.22 -17.01
CA PHE A 85 -5.84 15.87 -15.60
C PHE A 85 -6.75 14.67 -15.40
N ILE A 86 -8.00 14.73 -15.88
CA ILE A 86 -8.98 13.65 -15.72
C ILE A 86 -8.52 12.40 -16.46
N GLY A 87 -8.15 12.54 -17.75
CA GLY A 87 -7.71 11.41 -18.58
C GLY A 87 -6.42 10.78 -18.06
N GLY A 88 -5.43 11.60 -17.72
CA GLY A 88 -4.16 11.14 -17.14
C GLY A 88 -4.33 10.49 -15.78
N LEU A 89 -5.24 11.00 -14.93
CA LEU A 89 -5.56 10.39 -13.64
C LEU A 89 -6.17 9.00 -13.82
N ILE A 90 -7.14 8.84 -14.73
CA ILE A 90 -7.73 7.53 -15.04
C ILE A 90 -6.65 6.56 -15.53
N ILE A 91 -5.80 6.98 -16.48
CA ILE A 91 -4.70 6.16 -17.01
C ILE A 91 -3.71 5.78 -15.90
N ALA A 92 -3.33 6.73 -15.04
CA ALA A 92 -2.42 6.48 -13.94
C ALA A 92 -3.00 5.46 -12.96
N ILE A 93 -4.27 5.62 -12.56
CA ILE A 93 -4.96 4.68 -11.68
C ILE A 93 -5.02 3.27 -12.29
N LEU A 94 -5.42 3.14 -13.55
CA LEU A 94 -5.46 1.86 -14.25
C LEU A 94 -4.05 1.24 -14.35
N GLY A 95 -3.04 2.05 -14.66
CA GLY A 95 -1.64 1.64 -14.72
C GLY A 95 -1.15 1.09 -13.37
N VAL A 96 -1.46 1.75 -12.27
CA VAL A 96 -1.16 1.28 -10.90
C VAL A 96 -1.79 -0.09 -10.64
N PHE A 97 -3.08 -0.26 -10.96
CA PHE A 97 -3.76 -1.55 -10.75
C PHE A 97 -3.22 -2.67 -11.64
N ILE A 98 -2.79 -2.38 -12.86
CA ILE A 98 -2.16 -3.36 -13.75
C ILE A 98 -0.78 -3.77 -13.20
N ILE A 99 0.07 -2.80 -12.85
CA ILE A 99 1.41 -3.04 -12.29
C ILE A 99 1.30 -3.86 -11.00
N LEU A 100 0.41 -3.48 -10.08
CA LEU A 100 0.16 -4.24 -8.86
C LEU A 100 -0.43 -5.62 -9.16
N GLY A 101 -1.39 -5.74 -10.09
CA GLY A 101 -2.01 -7.01 -10.46
C GLY A 101 -1.00 -8.03 -10.96
N VAL A 102 -0.11 -7.62 -11.87
CA VAL A 102 0.99 -8.45 -12.39
C VAL A 102 1.97 -8.82 -11.27
N SER A 103 2.35 -7.85 -10.43
CA SER A 103 3.25 -8.07 -9.29
C SER A 103 2.70 -9.13 -8.33
N ARG A 104 1.41 -9.02 -7.95
CA ARG A 104 0.78 -9.99 -7.06
C ARG A 104 0.64 -11.35 -7.71
N ALA A 105 0.26 -11.44 -8.98
CA ALA A 105 0.24 -12.70 -9.71
C ALA A 105 1.59 -13.42 -9.67
N LYS A 106 2.71 -12.70 -9.87
CA LYS A 106 4.06 -13.28 -9.81
C LYS A 106 4.48 -13.73 -8.41
N ILE A 107 4.25 -12.90 -7.39
CA ILE A 107 4.62 -13.25 -6.00
C ILE A 107 3.83 -14.47 -5.54
N TRP A 108 2.52 -14.49 -5.77
CA TRP A 108 1.65 -15.54 -5.25
C TRP A 108 1.73 -16.85 -6.03
N SER A 109 1.97 -16.82 -7.35
CA SER A 109 2.28 -18.04 -8.12
C SER A 109 3.57 -18.69 -7.65
N SER A 110 4.59 -17.89 -7.31
CA SER A 110 5.85 -18.39 -6.75
C SER A 110 5.65 -18.99 -5.36
N LEU A 111 4.89 -18.33 -4.47
CA LEU A 111 4.65 -18.81 -3.11
C LEU A 111 3.88 -20.14 -3.08
N MET A 112 2.85 -20.29 -3.91
CA MET A 112 1.99 -21.48 -3.93
C MET A 112 2.41 -22.53 -4.97
N LYS A 113 3.55 -22.33 -5.65
CA LYS A 113 4.11 -23.23 -6.70
C LYS A 113 3.13 -23.57 -7.83
N GLU A 114 2.18 -22.68 -8.14
CA GLU A 114 1.18 -22.91 -9.20
C GLU A 114 1.69 -22.42 -10.57
N GLN A 115 1.74 -23.32 -11.57
CA GLN A 115 2.31 -23.02 -12.90
C GLN A 115 1.40 -22.22 -13.86
N HIS A 116 0.09 -22.10 -13.60
CA HIS A 116 -0.89 -21.65 -14.62
C HIS A 116 -1.52 -20.24 -14.40
N GLN A 117 -0.86 -19.33 -13.68
CA GLN A 117 -1.48 -18.05 -13.29
C GLN A 117 -1.35 -16.87 -14.28
N LYS A 118 -0.72 -17.05 -15.46
CA LYS A 118 -0.42 -15.93 -16.40
C LYS A 118 -1.67 -15.20 -16.92
N LEU A 119 -2.85 -15.84 -16.96
CA LEU A 119 -4.12 -15.23 -17.39
C LEU A 119 -4.95 -14.59 -16.26
N LEU A 120 -4.46 -14.62 -15.01
CA LEU A 120 -5.24 -14.14 -13.86
C LEU A 120 -4.95 -12.69 -13.47
N TRP A 121 -4.05 -11.99 -14.17
CA TRP A 121 -3.67 -10.61 -13.82
C TRP A 121 -4.89 -9.66 -13.78
N GLY A 122 -5.85 -9.82 -14.70
CA GLY A 122 -7.08 -9.01 -14.70
C GLY A 122 -7.94 -9.24 -13.45
N LYS A 123 -8.04 -10.50 -13.00
CA LYS A 123 -8.74 -10.83 -11.75
C LYS A 123 -7.99 -10.31 -10.52
N TRP A 124 -6.66 -10.30 -10.56
CA TRP A 124 -5.83 -9.68 -9.52
C TRP A 124 -6.05 -8.16 -9.45
N SER A 125 -6.11 -7.47 -10.59
CA SER A 125 -6.42 -6.03 -10.64
C SER A 125 -7.83 -5.76 -10.10
N LEU A 126 -8.83 -6.57 -10.48
CA LEU A 126 -10.19 -6.47 -9.93
C LEU A 126 -10.21 -6.69 -8.40
N LEU A 127 -9.51 -7.72 -7.91
CA LEU A 127 -9.39 -7.96 -6.47
C LEU A 127 -8.78 -6.76 -5.75
N LEU A 128 -7.68 -6.22 -6.27
CA LEU A 128 -7.01 -5.06 -5.69
C LEU A 128 -7.92 -3.83 -5.69
N PHE A 129 -8.67 -3.61 -6.77
CA PHE A 129 -9.64 -2.53 -6.83
C PHE A 129 -10.73 -2.67 -5.76
N LEU A 130 -11.32 -3.87 -5.59
CA LEU A 130 -12.29 -4.11 -4.54
C LEU A 130 -11.69 -3.98 -3.13
N LEU A 131 -10.45 -4.41 -2.94
CA LEU A 131 -9.73 -4.22 -1.68
C LEU A 131 -9.51 -2.74 -1.39
N THR A 132 -9.16 -1.93 -2.39
CA THR A 132 -9.06 -0.47 -2.25
C THR A 132 -10.42 0.15 -1.92
N LEU A 133 -11.52 -0.27 -2.56
CA LEU A 133 -12.86 0.19 -2.19
C LEU A 133 -13.23 -0.22 -0.77
N SER A 134 -12.86 -1.41 -0.32
CA SER A 134 -13.10 -1.89 1.06
C SER A 134 -12.28 -1.11 2.10
N ALA A 135 -11.21 -0.42 1.68
CA ALA A 135 -10.47 0.45 2.58
C ALA A 135 -11.32 1.66 3.05
N ILE A 136 -12.30 2.11 2.26
CA ILE A 136 -13.17 3.24 2.63
C ILE A 136 -13.98 2.93 3.90
N PRO A 137 -14.84 1.88 3.94
CA PRO A 137 -15.59 1.56 5.16
C PRO A 137 -14.65 1.17 6.31
N TYR A 138 -13.49 0.58 6.02
CA TYR A 138 -12.48 0.31 7.03
C TYR A 138 -11.92 1.60 7.67
N LEU A 139 -11.57 2.60 6.87
CA LEU A 139 -11.08 3.89 7.37
C LEU A 139 -12.15 4.64 8.16
N LEU A 140 -13.42 4.56 7.74
CA LEU A 140 -14.55 5.10 8.51
C LEU A 140 -14.67 4.42 9.88
N LEU A 141 -14.50 3.10 9.94
CA LEU A 141 -14.48 2.35 11.19
C LEU A 141 -13.33 2.80 12.10
N VAL A 142 -12.12 2.96 11.56
CA VAL A 142 -10.96 3.48 12.32
C VAL A 142 -11.21 4.89 12.84
N ALA A 143 -11.78 5.76 12.00
CA ALA A 143 -12.14 7.12 12.39
C ALA A 143 -13.19 7.13 13.53
N LEU A 144 -14.18 6.24 13.47
CA LEU A 144 -15.17 6.06 14.54
C LEU A 144 -14.50 5.63 15.84
N PHE A 145 -13.66 4.59 15.82
CA PHE A 145 -12.93 4.17 17.03
C PHE A 145 -12.03 5.27 17.57
N ARG A 146 -11.37 6.04 16.70
CA ARG A 146 -10.53 7.18 17.10
C ARG A 146 -11.35 8.27 17.78
N LEU A 147 -12.55 8.56 17.28
CA LEU A 147 -13.46 9.51 17.89
C LEU A 147 -13.92 9.04 19.29
N LEU A 148 -14.30 7.77 19.42
CA LEU A 148 -14.73 7.17 20.69
C LEU A 148 -13.61 7.13 21.74
N LEU A 149 -12.37 6.90 21.31
CA LEU A 149 -11.21 6.79 22.19
C LEU A 149 -10.39 8.09 22.27
N ASN A 150 -10.88 9.20 21.72
CA ASN A 150 -10.12 10.45 21.64
C ASN A 150 -9.52 10.92 22.99
N PRO A 151 -10.22 10.83 24.14
CA PRO A 151 -9.62 11.20 25.43
C PRO A 151 -8.36 10.37 25.77
N LEU A 152 -8.39 9.07 25.43
CA LEU A 152 -7.28 8.12 25.67
C LEU A 152 -6.17 8.27 24.63
N LEU A 153 -6.49 8.69 23.41
CA LEU A 153 -5.55 8.88 22.30
C LEU A 153 -4.95 10.30 22.24
N SER A 154 -5.11 11.09 23.30
CA SER A 154 -4.59 12.46 23.41
C SER A 154 -3.05 12.52 23.41
N THR A 155 -2.38 11.43 23.80
CA THR A 155 -0.92 11.34 23.72
C THR A 155 -0.46 10.91 22.32
N VAL A 156 0.61 11.54 21.81
CA VAL A 156 1.19 11.23 20.50
C VAL A 156 1.55 9.74 20.38
N LEU A 157 2.13 9.17 21.44
CA LEU A 157 2.54 7.77 21.46
C LEU A 157 1.35 6.80 21.33
N LEU A 158 0.29 6.99 22.12
CA LEU A 158 -0.90 6.11 22.05
C LEU A 158 -1.60 6.24 20.70
N SER A 159 -1.69 7.45 20.13
CA SER A 159 -2.23 7.68 18.79
C SER A 159 -1.43 6.95 17.71
N GLN A 160 -0.09 6.99 17.77
CA GLN A 160 0.76 6.28 16.82
C GLN A 160 0.62 4.76 16.94
N ILE A 161 0.63 4.21 18.17
CA ILE A 161 0.42 2.78 18.41
C ILE A 161 -0.95 2.34 17.89
N PHE A 162 -1.99 3.13 18.14
CA PHE A 162 -3.34 2.87 17.64
C PHE A 162 -3.39 2.83 16.12
N ASN A 163 -2.81 3.82 15.44
CA ASN A 163 -2.76 3.87 13.97
C ASN A 163 -1.97 2.67 13.41
N ALA A 164 -0.84 2.33 14.00
CA ALA A 164 -0.02 1.18 13.60
C ALA A 164 -0.77 -0.15 13.80
N PHE A 165 -1.48 -0.31 14.92
CA PHE A 165 -2.30 -1.49 15.21
C PHE A 165 -3.36 -1.72 14.14
N PHE A 166 -4.16 -0.70 13.83
CA PHE A 166 -5.19 -0.82 12.79
C PHE A 166 -4.56 -1.02 11.41
N PHE A 167 -3.52 -0.26 11.07
CA PHE A 167 -2.81 -0.47 9.81
C PHE A 167 -2.31 -1.91 9.64
N LEU A 168 -1.65 -2.48 10.64
CA LEU A 168 -1.18 -3.88 10.60
C LEU A 168 -2.35 -4.87 10.51
N LEU A 169 -3.47 -4.60 11.18
CA LEU A 169 -4.68 -5.43 11.10
C LEU A 169 -5.24 -5.44 9.67
N PHE A 170 -5.28 -4.28 9.00
CA PHE A 170 -5.69 -4.16 7.61
C PHE A 170 -4.73 -4.90 6.66
N VAL A 171 -3.43 -4.74 6.88
CA VAL A 171 -2.40 -5.43 6.08
C VAL A 171 -2.50 -6.95 6.26
N LEU A 172 -2.74 -7.44 7.48
CA LEU A 172 -2.99 -8.86 7.77
C LEU A 172 -4.21 -9.37 6.98
N PHE A 173 -5.34 -8.65 7.06
CA PHE A 173 -6.55 -8.98 6.31
C PHE A 173 -6.25 -9.03 4.79
N MET A 174 -5.54 -8.05 4.26
CA MET A 174 -5.14 -8.03 2.85
C MET A 174 -4.29 -9.24 2.44
N VAL A 175 -3.40 -9.75 3.32
CA VAL A 175 -2.65 -10.98 3.02
C VAL A 175 -3.57 -12.19 2.98
N LEU A 176 -4.51 -12.31 3.91
CA LEU A 176 -5.48 -13.41 3.95
C LEU A 176 -6.39 -13.45 2.71
N VAL A 177 -6.83 -12.30 2.23
CA VAL A 177 -7.61 -12.22 0.99
C VAL A 177 -6.80 -12.65 -0.22
N LYS A 178 -5.53 -12.24 -0.30
CA LYS A 178 -4.66 -12.65 -1.40
C LYS A 178 -4.34 -14.15 -1.35
N TYR A 179 -4.13 -14.69 -0.16
CA TYR A 179 -3.98 -16.13 0.07
C TYR A 179 -5.22 -16.89 -0.42
N SER A 180 -6.40 -16.51 0.07
CA SER A 180 -7.68 -17.10 -0.32
C SER A 180 -7.96 -17.00 -1.82
N PHE A 181 -7.50 -15.92 -2.44
CA PHE A 181 -7.67 -15.71 -3.87
C PHE A 181 -6.85 -16.68 -4.71
N VAL A 182 -5.67 -17.08 -4.26
CA VAL A 182 -4.88 -18.11 -4.97
C VAL A 182 -5.60 -19.45 -4.94
N GLU A 183 -6.17 -19.82 -3.81
CA GLU A 183 -6.90 -21.09 -3.67
C GLU A 183 -8.21 -21.11 -4.45
N LYS A 184 -9.01 -20.03 -4.39
CA LYS A 184 -10.36 -19.99 -4.99
C LYS A 184 -10.39 -19.47 -6.43
N LYS A 185 -9.42 -18.64 -6.83
CA LYS A 185 -9.32 -17.99 -8.16
C LYS A 185 -10.55 -17.17 -8.59
N LYS A 186 -11.39 -16.82 -7.62
CA LYS A 186 -12.63 -16.06 -7.75
C LYS A 186 -12.67 -14.98 -6.68
N VAL A 187 -12.91 -13.74 -7.10
CA VAL A 187 -12.74 -12.55 -6.25
C VAL A 187 -13.68 -12.55 -5.05
N TRP A 188 -14.99 -12.75 -5.28
CA TRP A 188 -16.00 -12.74 -4.21
C TRP A 188 -15.83 -13.92 -3.23
N GLU A 189 -15.58 -15.12 -3.76
CA GLU A 189 -15.34 -16.31 -2.93
C GLU A 189 -14.08 -16.15 -2.09
N ALA A 190 -13.02 -15.50 -2.61
CA ALA A 190 -11.80 -15.25 -1.85
C ALA A 190 -12.02 -14.32 -0.65
N ILE A 191 -12.79 -13.24 -0.83
CA ILE A 191 -13.12 -12.30 0.26
C ILE A 191 -13.94 -13.04 1.33
N GLY A 192 -15.01 -13.74 0.95
CA GLY A 192 -15.83 -14.52 1.87
C GLY A 192 -15.03 -15.61 2.61
N TYR A 193 -14.19 -16.34 1.86
CA TYR A 193 -13.34 -17.38 2.42
C TYR A 193 -12.28 -16.81 3.40
N SER A 194 -11.88 -15.56 3.25
CA SER A 194 -10.96 -14.92 4.20
C SER A 194 -11.60 -14.73 5.57
N PHE A 195 -12.88 -14.36 5.63
CA PHE A 195 -13.61 -14.31 6.90
C PHE A 195 -13.78 -15.70 7.52
N PHE A 196 -14.00 -16.72 6.68
CA PHE A 196 -14.00 -18.11 7.12
C PHE A 196 -12.64 -18.51 7.72
N LEU A 197 -11.52 -18.20 7.06
CA LEU A 197 -10.16 -18.46 7.56
C LEU A 197 -9.89 -17.73 8.89
N ILE A 198 -10.31 -16.45 8.99
CA ILE A 198 -10.17 -15.68 10.24
C ILE A 198 -10.90 -16.37 11.38
N LYS A 199 -12.13 -16.84 11.15
CA LYS A 199 -12.92 -17.53 12.16
C LYS A 199 -12.29 -18.86 12.56
N HIS A 200 -11.85 -19.67 11.60
CA HIS A 200 -11.32 -21.02 11.85
C HIS A 200 -9.92 -21.01 12.46
N HIS A 201 -9.07 -20.05 12.08
CA HIS A 201 -7.70 -19.93 12.57
C HIS A 201 -7.50 -18.74 13.53
N PHE A 202 -8.57 -18.26 14.20
CA PHE A 202 -8.54 -17.03 14.99
C PHE A 202 -7.40 -17.01 16.01
N SER A 203 -7.22 -18.09 16.78
CA SER A 203 -6.16 -18.19 17.79
C SER A 203 -4.75 -18.15 17.18
N ALA A 204 -4.55 -18.83 16.06
CA ALA A 204 -3.27 -18.84 15.35
C ALA A 204 -2.95 -17.47 14.73
N LEU A 205 -3.95 -16.82 14.14
CA LEU A 205 -3.83 -15.49 13.54
C LEU A 205 -3.60 -14.42 14.60
N LEU A 206 -4.28 -14.49 15.75
CA LEU A 206 -4.06 -13.58 16.86
C LEU A 206 -2.62 -13.68 17.40
N LYS A 207 -2.10 -14.89 17.60
CA LYS A 207 -0.70 -15.10 17.99
C LYS A 207 0.26 -14.54 16.93
N SER A 208 -0.01 -14.79 15.65
CA SER A 208 0.79 -14.27 14.55
C SER A 208 0.78 -12.75 14.51
N PHE A 209 -0.37 -12.14 14.75
CA PHE A 209 -0.54 -10.70 14.81
C PHE A 209 0.27 -10.06 15.95
N ILE A 210 0.28 -10.69 17.14
CA ILE A 210 1.13 -10.27 18.25
C ILE A 210 2.61 -10.31 17.86
N PHE A 211 3.06 -11.39 17.21
CA PHE A 211 4.45 -11.46 16.71
C PHE A 211 4.75 -10.38 15.67
N ILE A 212 3.83 -10.10 14.75
CA ILE A 212 3.98 -9.02 13.75
C ILE A 212 4.10 -7.66 14.44
N ILE A 213 3.28 -7.37 15.45
CA ILE A 213 3.38 -6.14 16.24
C ILE A 213 4.74 -6.06 16.91
N LEU A 214 5.17 -7.13 17.59
CA LEU A 214 6.45 -7.17 18.28
C LEU A 214 7.63 -6.92 17.32
N THR A 215 7.64 -7.59 16.17
CA THR A 215 8.67 -7.36 15.13
C THR A 215 8.62 -5.93 14.61
N SER A 216 7.43 -5.37 14.40
CA SER A 216 7.27 -3.99 13.94
C SER A 216 7.82 -2.99 14.96
N VAL A 217 7.55 -3.20 16.26
CA VAL A 217 8.10 -2.35 17.33
C VAL A 217 9.62 -2.44 17.38
N ILE A 218 10.19 -3.64 17.28
CA ILE A 218 11.65 -3.85 17.27
C ILE A 218 12.28 -3.15 16.06
N LEU A 219 11.69 -3.30 14.87
CA LEU A 219 12.18 -2.64 13.66
C LEU A 219 12.07 -1.12 13.74
N SER A 220 10.96 -0.59 14.27
CA SER A 220 10.80 0.85 14.49
C SER A 220 11.82 1.40 15.47
N PHE A 221 12.11 0.68 16.55
CA PHE A 221 13.16 1.08 17.49
C PHE A 221 14.55 1.08 16.85
N PHE A 222 14.87 0.04 16.08
CA PHE A 222 16.13 -0.02 15.33
C PHE A 222 16.25 1.12 14.31
N PHE A 223 15.15 1.42 13.59
CA PHE A 223 15.11 2.53 12.65
C PHE A 223 15.31 3.88 13.35
N TYR A 224 14.65 4.11 14.48
CA TYR A 224 14.84 5.31 15.30
C TYR A 224 16.30 5.51 15.73
N LEU A 225 16.99 4.42 16.13
CA LEU A 225 18.41 4.47 16.43
C LEU A 225 19.26 4.83 15.21
N LEU A 226 18.97 4.24 14.05
CA LEU A 226 19.64 4.60 12.78
C LEU A 226 19.41 6.06 12.40
N GLU A 227 18.18 6.56 12.61
CA GLU A 227 17.81 7.93 12.30
C GLU A 227 18.64 8.93 13.09
N ILE A 228 18.73 8.74 14.40
CA ILE A 228 19.48 9.66 15.28
C ILE A 228 20.99 9.56 15.07
N THR A 229 21.52 8.37 14.77
CA THR A 229 22.96 8.12 14.72
C THR A 229 23.57 8.36 13.33
N LEU A 230 22.91 7.90 12.27
CA LEU A 230 23.48 7.87 10.91
C LEU A 230 22.73 8.74 9.91
N LEU A 231 21.43 8.96 10.11
CA LEU A 231 20.57 9.61 9.11
C LEU A 231 20.11 11.03 9.49
N LYS A 232 20.59 11.59 10.60
CA LYS A 232 20.15 12.88 11.15
C LYS A 232 20.17 14.05 10.15
N TYR A 233 21.10 14.03 9.21
CA TYR A 233 21.28 15.10 8.21
C TYR A 233 20.81 14.72 6.80
N GLN A 234 20.09 13.59 6.66
CA GLN A 234 19.57 13.16 5.37
C GLN A 234 18.30 13.93 5.02
N SER A 235 18.06 14.11 3.71
CA SER A 235 16.82 14.73 3.24
C SER A 235 15.60 13.89 3.62
N GLU A 236 14.44 14.55 3.80
CA GLU A 236 13.16 13.85 4.06
C GLU A 236 12.83 12.80 3.00
N LEU A 237 13.19 13.08 1.74
CA LEU A 237 13.03 12.15 0.63
C LEU A 237 13.89 10.89 0.80
N THR A 238 15.14 11.04 1.23
CA THR A 238 16.02 9.91 1.56
C THR A 238 15.41 9.07 2.69
N LEU A 239 14.93 9.71 3.75
CA LEU A 239 14.28 9.03 4.88
C LEU A 239 13.01 8.28 4.43
N ALA A 240 12.20 8.88 3.55
CA ALA A 240 11.02 8.24 2.99
C ALA A 240 11.36 6.97 2.19
N PHE A 241 12.43 6.99 1.39
CA PHE A 241 12.89 5.80 0.66
C PHE A 241 13.38 4.68 1.60
N ILE A 242 14.10 5.04 2.66
CA ILE A 242 14.57 4.06 3.65
C ILE A 242 13.36 3.45 4.38
N ASN A 243 12.42 4.27 4.85
CA ASN A 243 11.17 3.82 5.47
C ASN A 243 10.37 2.87 4.58
N LEU A 244 10.26 3.22 3.29
CA LEU A 244 9.63 2.36 2.29
C LEU A 244 10.37 1.02 2.15
N GLY A 245 11.70 1.04 2.13
CA GLY A 245 12.53 -0.17 2.11
C GLY A 245 12.26 -1.09 3.30
N PHE A 246 12.28 -0.57 4.53
CA PHE A 246 11.94 -1.33 5.73
C PHE A 246 10.51 -1.89 5.68
N PHE A 247 9.56 -1.09 5.20
CA PHE A 247 8.18 -1.54 5.04
C PHE A 247 8.06 -2.69 4.03
N LEU A 248 8.76 -2.63 2.89
CA LEU A 248 8.77 -3.71 1.90
C LEU A 248 9.41 -4.99 2.46
N VAL A 249 10.48 -4.87 3.24
CA VAL A 249 11.11 -6.00 3.94
C VAL A 249 10.13 -6.63 4.93
N LEU A 250 9.46 -5.82 5.75
CA LEU A 250 8.45 -6.29 6.70
C LEU A 250 7.30 -7.00 5.99
N LEU A 251 6.79 -6.44 4.88
CA LEU A 251 5.74 -7.07 4.07
C LEU A 251 6.18 -8.42 3.49
N ALA A 252 7.38 -8.51 2.93
CA ALA A 252 7.92 -9.74 2.36
C ALA A 252 8.05 -10.83 3.43
N TRP A 253 8.58 -10.47 4.60
CA TRP A 253 8.70 -11.37 5.75
C TRP A 253 7.31 -11.82 6.25
N MET A 254 6.39 -10.88 6.44
CA MET A 254 5.06 -11.13 6.99
C MET A 254 4.24 -12.07 6.11
N ARG A 255 4.31 -11.93 4.78
CA ARG A 255 3.64 -12.87 3.85
C ARG A 255 4.11 -14.30 4.08
N ARG A 256 5.41 -14.52 4.16
CA ARG A 256 5.99 -15.84 4.36
C ARG A 256 5.67 -16.41 5.74
N PHE A 257 5.75 -15.57 6.77
CA PHE A 257 5.38 -15.98 8.13
C PHE A 257 3.92 -16.44 8.20
N LEU A 258 2.99 -15.67 7.63
CA LEU A 258 1.57 -16.02 7.64
C LEU A 258 1.25 -17.29 6.86
N ILE A 259 1.87 -17.50 5.70
CA ILE A 259 1.69 -18.74 4.93
C ILE A 259 2.14 -19.95 5.76
N SER A 260 3.29 -19.86 6.44
CA SER A 260 3.79 -20.95 7.30
C SER A 260 2.87 -21.29 8.49
N VAL A 261 1.99 -20.36 8.87
CA VAL A 261 0.98 -20.56 9.92
C VAL A 261 -0.29 -21.15 9.34
N LEU A 262 -0.71 -20.72 8.13
CA LEU A 262 -1.94 -21.18 7.47
C LEU A 262 -1.82 -22.59 6.89
N GLU A 263 -0.67 -22.97 6.34
CA GLU A 263 -0.45 -24.31 5.76
C GLU A 263 -0.37 -25.43 6.81
N ARG A 264 -0.43 -25.08 8.10
CA ARG A 264 -0.41 -26.08 9.18
C ARG A 264 -1.81 -26.64 9.40
N PRO A 265 -1.97 -27.97 9.46
CA PRO A 265 -3.27 -28.58 9.74
C PRO A 265 -3.79 -28.06 11.09
N SER A 266 -5.03 -27.60 11.12
CA SER A 266 -5.73 -27.03 12.28
C SER A 266 -6.05 -28.05 13.38
N ASN A 267 -5.39 -29.22 13.36
CA ASN A 267 -5.60 -30.28 14.34
C ASN A 267 -4.81 -30.00 15.61
N LEU A 268 -5.18 -28.94 16.35
CA LEU A 268 -4.82 -28.67 17.75
C LEU A 268 -5.83 -27.69 18.37
#